data_AF-A0A6C0K6J7-F1
#
_entry.id   AF-A0A6C0K6J7-F1
#
_cell.length_a   1.000
_cell.length_b   1.000
_cell.length_c   1.000
_cell.angle_alpha   90.00
_cell.angle_beta   90.00
_cell.angle_gamma   90.00
#
_symmetry.space_group_name_H-M   'P 1'
#
loop_
_entity.id
_entity.type
_entity.pdbx_description
1 polymer ?
#
loop_
_entity_poly.entity_id
_entity_poly.type
_entity_poly.pdbx_seq_one_letter_code
_entity_poly.pdbx_strand_id
1 'polypeptide(L)'
;MATDSENMTIATMAVWMALAVLVLLIIIIIIYKFYPENSGRSIMDGVMNGMKGVLKNASTTSQSKVPWHIITVIVLIVLMVYYFSIAIWYKYTKGQYRSRADHVATVMSIRNSELGDITSMTPTDKSVCSALTANPRPAPYDKITTLKEGKGDQRSIVNWRPLTVRLTGYLGGVNGISDGVFDMASGVDKALRLGARAFVFDIDYLDVAPCEPRVIFRDDRGIMRSLHTGSIKDGIDEIAEKAFVGNGGNANYDPVLIILYLRRVPGGVKQRGEFFKNIAISLDALSEYHLGQTDAGNFHNCRSESKLFTSPIINYQKKFIILTNYNTNNLPSTRQPKDNLDFWINGRIYLDNSGKSMSLGEVTDVAPTSPPSYIEVGAIQQLLAIGPTEQAAFQESARSKFKIALGSPDFPYTVAQVNFLLNTLGVQCVPVDLLSLSQTKDYINTLKMKSTRPTRLNDLANALNPKDILSFWTHGGWSWRLVPEVQGFQDYKEGFEEAAKVPPAVAVTGYTIPPPIAPKKPAPSMNSNGGMVNIR
;
A
#
# COMPACT_ATOMS: atom_id res chain seq x y z
N MET A 1 -41.16 -9.04 -5.29
CA MET A 1 -41.42 -9.70 -3.98
C MET A 1 -40.21 -10.50 -3.47
N ALA A 2 -38.98 -10.09 -3.79
CA ALA A 2 -37.75 -10.74 -3.31
C ALA A 2 -36.71 -9.68 -2.86
N THR A 3 -37.18 -8.59 -2.25
CA THR A 3 -36.36 -7.43 -1.90
C THR A 3 -36.44 -7.00 -0.43
N ASP A 4 -37.22 -7.70 0.41
CA ASP A 4 -37.45 -7.27 1.80
C ASP A 4 -36.89 -8.22 2.88
N SER A 5 -36.12 -9.27 2.53
CA SER A 5 -35.66 -10.26 3.52
C SER A 5 -34.25 -10.07 4.07
N GLU A 6 -33.49 -9.04 3.69
CA GLU A 6 -32.04 -8.97 3.99
C GLU A 6 -31.58 -7.87 4.96
N ASN A 7 -32.49 -7.24 5.69
CA ASN A 7 -32.10 -6.28 6.75
C ASN A 7 -32.51 -6.77 8.14
N MET A 8 -32.05 -7.96 8.54
CA MET A 8 -31.93 -8.23 9.97
C MET A 8 -30.77 -7.39 10.50
N THR A 9 -31.11 -6.22 11.07
CA THR A 9 -30.15 -5.34 11.72
C THR A 9 -29.44 -6.11 12.84
N ILE A 10 -28.20 -5.71 13.17
CA ILE A 10 -27.42 -6.29 14.28
C ILE A 10 -28.26 -6.34 15.57
N ALA A 11 -29.13 -5.35 15.78
CA ALA A 11 -30.08 -5.31 16.88
C ALA A 11 -31.12 -6.44 16.81
N THR A 12 -31.66 -6.76 15.64
CA THR A 12 -32.62 -7.86 15.49
C THR A 12 -31.95 -9.22 15.72
N MET A 13 -30.72 -9.42 15.23
CA MET A 13 -29.94 -10.64 15.52
C MET A 13 -29.67 -10.81 17.02
N ALA A 14 -29.28 -9.73 17.71
CA ALA A 14 -29.06 -9.76 19.15
C ALA A 14 -30.35 -10.08 19.93
N VAL A 15 -31.49 -9.53 19.51
CA VAL A 15 -32.80 -9.80 20.12
C VAL A 15 -33.20 -11.27 19.91
N TRP A 16 -33.03 -11.83 18.71
CA TRP A 16 -33.31 -13.25 18.46
C TRP A 16 -32.41 -14.19 19.26
N MET A 17 -31.14 -13.82 19.45
CA MET A 17 -30.22 -14.58 20.31
C MET A 17 -30.62 -14.51 21.79
N ALA A 18 -30.95 -13.33 22.29
CA ALA A 18 -31.42 -13.17 23.67
C ALA A 18 -32.72 -13.95 23.89
N LEU A 19 -33.62 -13.95 22.90
CA LEU A 19 -34.86 -14.72 22.92
C LEU A 19 -34.59 -16.23 22.94
N ALA A 20 -33.67 -16.73 22.13
CA ALA A 20 -33.30 -18.14 22.09
C ALA A 20 -32.71 -18.61 23.44
N VAL A 21 -31.82 -17.81 24.04
CA VAL A 21 -31.25 -18.10 25.37
C VAL A 21 -32.33 -18.05 26.45
N LEU A 22 -33.23 -17.07 26.40
CA LEU A 22 -34.35 -16.94 27.32
C LEU A 22 -35.31 -18.14 27.21
N VAL A 23 -35.66 -18.56 26.00
CA VAL A 23 -36.51 -19.74 25.75
C VAL A 23 -35.84 -21.00 26.28
N LEU A 24 -34.53 -21.17 26.07
CA LEU A 24 -33.80 -22.33 26.59
C LEU A 24 -33.79 -22.35 28.13
N LEU A 25 -33.59 -21.19 28.76
CA LEU A 25 -33.70 -21.02 30.22
C LEU A 25 -35.10 -21.32 30.72
N ILE A 26 -36.15 -20.84 30.04
CA ILE A 26 -37.55 -21.12 30.39
C ILE A 26 -37.83 -22.61 30.27
N ILE A 27 -37.38 -23.29 29.21
CA ILE A 27 -37.52 -24.73 29.04
C ILE A 27 -36.83 -25.48 30.17
N ILE A 28 -35.62 -25.07 30.57
CA ILE A 28 -34.89 -25.66 31.70
C ILE A 28 -35.68 -25.46 33.01
N ILE A 29 -36.21 -24.26 33.26
CA ILE A 29 -37.01 -23.96 34.45
C ILE A 29 -38.30 -24.78 34.44
N ILE A 30 -38.98 -24.92 33.29
CA ILE A 30 -40.20 -25.74 33.15
C ILE A 30 -39.88 -27.20 33.40
N ILE A 31 -38.82 -27.75 32.79
CA ILE A 31 -38.36 -29.11 33.03
C ILE A 31 -38.06 -29.30 34.51
N TYR A 32 -37.40 -28.33 35.18
CA TYR A 32 -37.07 -28.43 36.60
C TYR A 32 -38.28 -28.30 37.53
N LYS A 33 -39.23 -27.43 37.19
CA LYS A 33 -40.42 -27.14 38.01
C LYS A 33 -41.54 -28.15 37.80
N PHE A 34 -41.59 -28.79 36.64
CA PHE A 34 -42.62 -29.76 36.26
C PHE A 34 -42.09 -31.17 36.05
N TYR A 35 -40.81 -31.48 36.33
CA TYR A 35 -40.40 -32.87 36.49
C TYR A 35 -41.12 -33.42 37.72
N PRO A 36 -42.12 -34.30 37.56
CA PRO A 36 -42.84 -34.83 38.70
C PRO A 36 -41.87 -35.78 39.39
N GLU A 37 -41.67 -35.58 40.69
CA GLU A 37 -40.79 -36.41 41.53
C GLU A 37 -41.23 -37.90 41.60
N ASN A 38 -42.26 -38.32 40.85
CA ASN A 38 -42.85 -39.65 40.95
C ASN A 38 -43.44 -40.27 39.66
N SER A 39 -43.15 -39.79 38.46
CA SER A 39 -43.69 -40.44 37.24
C SER A 39 -42.61 -40.75 36.20
N GLY A 40 -41.98 -41.91 36.36
CA GLY A 40 -41.01 -42.43 35.39
C GLY A 40 -40.33 -43.73 35.80
N ARG A 41 -41.06 -44.64 36.47
CA ARG A 41 -40.51 -45.87 37.05
C ARG A 41 -40.71 -47.13 36.19
N SER A 42 -40.72 -47.06 34.86
CA SER A 42 -40.81 -48.29 34.05
C SER A 42 -39.95 -48.39 32.79
N ILE A 43 -39.29 -47.32 32.34
CA ILE A 43 -38.43 -47.39 31.12
C ILE A 43 -36.92 -47.36 31.47
N MET A 44 -36.54 -46.95 32.69
CA MET A 44 -35.14 -46.94 33.15
C MET A 44 -34.71 -48.13 34.03
N ASP A 45 -35.61 -49.06 34.35
CA ASP A 45 -35.26 -50.25 35.16
C ASP A 45 -34.49 -51.31 34.37
N GLY A 46 -34.53 -51.26 33.03
CA GLY A 46 -33.73 -52.15 32.16
C GLY A 46 -32.25 -51.75 32.06
N VAL A 47 -31.92 -50.47 32.24
CA VAL A 47 -30.54 -49.96 32.11
C VAL A 47 -29.86 -49.85 33.48
N MET A 48 -30.62 -49.62 34.57
CA MET A 48 -30.07 -49.45 35.92
C MET A 48 -29.77 -50.73 36.71
N ASN A 49 -30.09 -51.93 36.19
CA ASN A 49 -29.64 -53.18 36.84
C ASN A 49 -28.16 -53.51 36.53
N GLY A 50 -27.52 -52.83 35.58
CA GLY A 50 -26.08 -52.97 35.30
C GLY A 50 -25.16 -52.12 36.21
N MET A 51 -25.71 -51.12 36.92
CA MET A 51 -24.90 -50.16 37.73
C MET A 51 -25.22 -50.19 39.23
N LYS A 52 -26.00 -51.15 39.71
CA LYS A 52 -26.31 -51.33 41.15
C LYS A 52 -25.16 -51.89 41.99
N GLY A 53 -24.02 -52.21 41.38
CA GLY A 53 -22.83 -52.70 42.09
C GLY A 53 -21.91 -51.62 42.69
N VAL A 54 -22.00 -50.36 42.26
CA VAL A 54 -20.94 -49.36 42.53
C VAL A 54 -21.34 -48.25 43.51
N LEU A 55 -22.61 -48.10 43.87
CA LEU A 55 -23.07 -46.94 44.67
C LEU A 55 -23.91 -47.33 45.89
N LYS A 56 -23.49 -48.37 46.62
CA LYS A 56 -23.96 -48.66 47.98
C LYS A 56 -23.04 -47.98 49.00
N ASN A 57 -23.05 -46.65 49.05
CA ASN A 57 -22.68 -45.84 50.23
C ASN A 57 -22.81 -44.34 49.90
N ALA A 58 -24.03 -43.83 49.93
CA ALA A 58 -24.29 -42.40 50.16
C ALA A 58 -25.77 -42.23 50.55
N SER A 59 -26.08 -42.43 51.82
CA SER A 59 -27.38 -42.06 52.38
C SER A 59 -27.33 -40.62 52.91
N THR A 60 -28.47 -39.95 52.76
CA THR A 60 -29.00 -38.87 53.61
C THR A 60 -28.25 -37.53 53.64
N THR A 61 -28.66 -36.61 52.76
CA THR A 61 -29.13 -35.27 53.15
C THR A 61 -29.90 -34.64 51.99
N SER A 62 -31.08 -34.11 52.27
CA SER A 62 -31.96 -33.41 51.32
C SER A 62 -31.35 -32.08 50.89
N GLN A 63 -30.57 -32.12 49.83
CA GLN A 63 -30.37 -31.01 48.91
C GLN A 63 -30.27 -31.67 47.53
N SER A 64 -31.16 -31.30 46.61
CA SER A 64 -31.07 -31.71 45.21
C SER A 64 -29.80 -31.11 44.60
N LYS A 65 -28.66 -31.74 44.87
CA LYS A 65 -27.39 -31.38 44.24
C LYS A 65 -27.54 -31.74 42.77
N VAL A 66 -27.81 -30.71 41.96
CA VAL A 66 -27.82 -30.83 40.51
C VAL A 66 -26.52 -31.55 40.12
N PRO A 67 -26.60 -32.72 39.47
CA PRO A 67 -25.41 -33.44 39.09
C PRO A 67 -24.52 -32.56 38.21
N TRP A 68 -23.25 -32.45 38.56
CA TRP A 68 -22.28 -31.58 37.87
C TRP A 68 -22.24 -31.79 36.35
N HIS A 69 -22.53 -33.01 35.88
CA HIS A 69 -22.59 -33.31 34.44
C HIS A 69 -23.73 -32.56 33.73
N ILE A 70 -24.88 -32.33 34.37
CA ILE A 70 -25.99 -31.58 33.78
C ILE A 70 -25.61 -30.11 33.61
N ILE A 71 -24.99 -29.51 34.64
CA ILE A 71 -24.47 -28.14 34.58
C ILE A 71 -23.43 -28.02 33.46
N THR A 72 -22.52 -28.99 33.36
CA THR A 72 -21.48 -29.02 32.32
C THR A 72 -22.09 -29.05 30.93
N VAL A 73 -23.09 -29.92 30.68
CA VAL A 73 -23.78 -30.01 29.39
C VAL A 73 -24.50 -28.70 29.04
N ILE A 74 -25.18 -28.07 29.99
CA ILE A 74 -25.84 -26.77 29.77
C ILE A 74 -24.81 -25.70 29.39
N VAL A 75 -23.68 -25.63 30.10
CA VAL A 75 -22.59 -24.68 29.78
C VAL A 75 -22.03 -24.94 28.39
N LEU A 76 -21.82 -26.20 28.00
CA LEU A 76 -21.33 -26.56 26.67
C LEU A 76 -22.34 -26.15 25.57
N ILE A 77 -23.64 -26.33 25.80
CA ILE A 77 -24.69 -25.90 24.84
C ILE A 77 -24.69 -24.37 24.70
N VAL A 78 -24.61 -23.63 25.81
CA VAL A 78 -24.54 -22.16 25.78
C VAL A 78 -23.29 -21.69 25.05
N LEU A 79 -22.13 -22.29 25.33
CA LEU A 79 -20.88 -22.00 24.61
C LEU A 79 -21.01 -22.31 23.13
N MET A 80 -21.60 -23.46 22.75
CA MET A 80 -21.79 -23.84 21.35
C MET A 80 -22.65 -22.81 20.60
N VAL A 81 -23.78 -22.40 21.18
CA VAL A 81 -24.65 -21.37 20.60
C VAL A 81 -23.91 -20.04 20.49
N TYR A 82 -23.19 -19.63 21.53
CA TYR A 82 -22.40 -18.40 21.52
C TYR A 82 -21.33 -18.40 20.43
N TYR A 83 -20.53 -19.47 20.33
CA TYR A 83 -19.49 -19.61 19.31
C TYR A 83 -20.08 -19.68 17.90
N PHE A 84 -21.19 -20.40 17.70
CA PHE A 84 -21.85 -20.50 16.39
C PHE A 84 -22.44 -19.15 15.96
N SER A 85 -23.06 -18.43 16.89
CA SER A 85 -23.57 -17.09 16.65
C SER A 85 -22.48 -16.08 16.34
N ILE A 86 -21.33 -16.13 17.04
CA ILE A 86 -20.17 -15.31 16.70
C ILE A 86 -19.61 -15.70 15.34
N ALA A 87 -19.52 -16.99 15.02
CA ALA A 87 -19.02 -17.44 13.72
C ALA A 87 -19.94 -17.00 12.57
N ILE A 88 -21.27 -17.06 12.76
CA ILE A 88 -22.25 -16.53 11.82
C ILE A 88 -22.11 -15.01 11.71
N TRP A 89 -22.13 -14.29 12.83
CA TRP A 89 -21.97 -12.84 12.84
C TRP A 89 -20.68 -12.43 12.16
N TYR A 90 -19.56 -13.09 12.45
CA TYR A 90 -18.27 -12.84 11.83
C TYR A 90 -18.30 -13.18 10.33
N LYS A 91 -18.89 -14.31 9.93
CA LYS A 91 -19.06 -14.65 8.51
C LYS A 91 -19.90 -13.60 7.76
N TYR A 92 -20.94 -13.06 8.37
CA TYR A 92 -21.83 -12.08 7.74
C TYR A 92 -21.28 -10.65 7.78
N THR A 93 -20.65 -10.23 8.87
CA THR A 93 -20.11 -8.87 9.02
C THR A 93 -18.69 -8.72 8.50
N LYS A 94 -17.91 -9.80 8.55
CA LYS A 94 -16.49 -9.81 8.21
C LYS A 94 -16.15 -10.65 7.00
N GLY A 95 -17.11 -11.39 6.43
CA GLY A 95 -17.12 -11.97 5.08
C GLY A 95 -15.79 -12.57 4.60
N GLN A 96 -15.72 -13.89 4.44
CA GLN A 96 -14.65 -14.45 3.60
C GLN A 96 -14.94 -14.09 2.14
N TYR A 97 -14.43 -12.94 1.71
CA TYR A 97 -14.51 -12.52 0.33
C TYR A 97 -13.60 -13.40 -0.53
N ARG A 98 -13.99 -13.58 -1.80
CA ARG A 98 -13.34 -14.47 -2.76
C ARG A 98 -13.29 -13.74 -4.10
N SER A 99 -12.50 -14.25 -5.03
CA SER A 99 -12.37 -13.73 -6.41
C SER A 99 -13.61 -13.95 -7.29
N ARG A 100 -14.82 -13.82 -6.74
CA ARG A 100 -16.08 -13.87 -7.48
C ARG A 100 -16.57 -12.45 -7.75
N ALA A 101 -17.23 -12.23 -8.89
CA ALA A 101 -17.65 -10.90 -9.32
C ALA A 101 -18.58 -10.21 -8.31
N ASP A 102 -19.50 -10.94 -7.70
CA ASP A 102 -20.40 -10.45 -6.65
C ASP A 102 -19.63 -10.01 -5.40
N HIS A 103 -18.68 -10.83 -4.92
CA HIS A 103 -17.85 -10.49 -3.77
C HIS A 103 -16.97 -9.27 -4.05
N VAL A 104 -16.37 -9.18 -5.25
CA VAL A 104 -15.56 -8.02 -5.67
C VAL A 104 -16.42 -6.75 -5.68
N ALA A 105 -17.62 -6.80 -6.27
CA ALA A 105 -18.54 -5.67 -6.30
C ALA A 105 -18.97 -5.24 -4.88
N THR A 106 -19.27 -6.19 -4.00
CA THR A 106 -19.59 -5.90 -2.58
C THR A 106 -18.44 -5.22 -1.87
N VAL A 107 -17.23 -5.76 -1.94
CA VAL A 107 -16.05 -5.14 -1.28
C VAL A 107 -15.78 -3.77 -1.87
N MET A 108 -15.85 -3.61 -3.19
CA MET A 108 -15.67 -2.31 -3.86
C MET A 108 -16.69 -1.28 -3.38
N SER A 109 -17.97 -1.66 -3.27
CA SER A 109 -19.03 -0.78 -2.75
C SER A 109 -18.78 -0.39 -1.29
N ILE A 110 -18.40 -1.36 -0.43
CA ILE A 110 -18.08 -1.08 0.99
C ILE A 110 -16.90 -0.11 1.07
N ARG A 111 -15.82 -0.38 0.35
CA ARG A 111 -14.59 0.43 0.41
C ARG A 111 -14.79 1.83 -0.15
N ASN A 112 -15.50 1.97 -1.26
CA ASN A 112 -15.86 3.29 -1.78
C ASN A 112 -16.73 4.09 -0.80
N SER A 113 -17.65 3.43 -0.10
CA SER A 113 -18.46 4.06 0.96
C SER A 113 -17.62 4.47 2.18
N GLU A 114 -16.73 3.58 2.66
CA GLU A 114 -15.86 3.83 3.82
C GLU A 114 -14.80 4.91 3.57
N LEU A 115 -14.18 4.90 2.39
CA LEU A 115 -13.27 5.97 1.96
C LEU A 115 -14.02 7.28 1.76
N GLY A 116 -15.34 7.19 1.53
CA GLY A 116 -16.24 8.31 1.38
C GLY A 116 -15.83 9.24 0.25
N ASP A 117 -16.38 10.45 0.31
CA ASP A 117 -16.02 11.49 -0.64
C ASP A 117 -14.83 12.32 -0.12
N ILE A 118 -13.64 11.82 -0.43
CA ILE A 118 -12.38 12.55 -0.26
C ILE A 118 -12.42 13.89 -1.03
N THR A 119 -13.38 14.14 -1.95
CA THR A 119 -13.55 15.48 -2.57
C THR A 119 -13.88 16.58 -1.58
N SER A 120 -14.42 16.26 -0.40
CA SER A 120 -14.62 17.23 0.69
C SER A 120 -13.31 17.70 1.32
N MET A 121 -12.20 16.99 1.06
CA MET A 121 -10.86 17.45 1.42
C MET A 121 -10.41 18.45 0.37
N THR A 122 -10.02 19.65 0.82
CA THR A 122 -9.43 20.63 -0.08
C THR A 122 -8.13 20.04 -0.60
N PRO A 123 -7.97 19.75 -1.90
CA PRO A 123 -6.81 19.03 -2.40
C PRO A 123 -5.53 19.81 -2.06
N THR A 124 -4.37 19.17 -2.02
CA THR A 124 -3.08 19.87 -1.90
C THR A 124 -2.81 20.65 -3.21
N ASP A 125 -3.57 21.73 -3.41
CA ASP A 125 -3.67 22.49 -4.66
C ASP A 125 -2.43 23.34 -4.95
N LYS A 126 -1.49 23.42 -4.01
CA LYS A 126 -0.28 24.21 -4.19
C LYS A 126 0.76 23.37 -4.92
N SER A 127 0.74 23.49 -6.24
CA SER A 127 1.83 22.98 -7.09
C SER A 127 3.16 23.58 -6.64
N VAL A 128 4.14 22.70 -6.43
CA VAL A 128 5.54 23.06 -6.15
C VAL A 128 6.10 23.89 -7.30
N CYS A 129 5.84 23.49 -8.54
CA CYS A 129 6.27 24.23 -9.71
C CYS A 129 5.67 25.63 -9.74
N SER A 130 4.36 25.78 -9.48
CA SER A 130 3.73 27.10 -9.38
C SER A 130 4.36 27.97 -8.29
N ALA A 131 4.70 27.40 -7.14
CA ALA A 131 5.38 28.13 -6.06
C ALA A 131 6.80 28.56 -6.47
N LEU A 132 7.53 27.73 -7.20
CA LEU A 132 8.87 28.04 -7.70
C LEU A 132 8.87 29.07 -8.85
N THR A 133 7.77 29.21 -9.58
CA THR A 133 7.64 30.17 -10.70
C THR A 133 6.93 31.47 -10.33
N ALA A 134 6.29 31.55 -9.17
CA ALA A 134 5.53 32.73 -8.74
C ALA A 134 6.37 34.02 -8.65
N ASN A 135 5.73 35.18 -8.85
CA ASN A 135 6.36 36.50 -8.71
C ASN A 135 5.47 37.45 -7.87
N PRO A 136 5.87 37.82 -6.63
CA PRO A 136 7.05 37.33 -5.92
C PRO A 136 6.90 35.86 -5.51
N ARG A 137 8.02 35.14 -5.38
CA ARG A 137 8.00 33.75 -4.88
C ARG A 137 7.57 33.73 -3.41
N PRO A 138 6.65 32.85 -3.01
CA PRO A 138 6.26 32.72 -1.62
C PRO A 138 7.39 32.07 -0.80
N ALA A 139 7.64 32.57 0.42
CA ALA A 139 8.46 31.83 1.37
C ALA A 139 7.87 30.41 1.62
N PRO A 140 8.72 29.38 1.80
CA PRO A 140 10.19 29.39 1.77
C PRO A 140 10.79 29.08 0.37
N TYR A 141 9.99 29.09 -0.70
CA TYR A 141 10.41 28.71 -2.06
C TYR A 141 11.34 29.72 -2.72
N ASP A 142 11.28 30.98 -2.29
CA ASP A 142 12.25 32.02 -2.62
C ASP A 142 13.69 31.59 -2.26
N LYS A 143 13.88 30.93 -1.11
CA LYS A 143 15.19 30.45 -0.64
C LYS A 143 15.75 29.30 -1.48
N ILE A 144 14.92 28.49 -2.13
CA ILE A 144 15.39 27.38 -2.98
C ILE A 144 16.16 27.91 -4.19
N THR A 145 15.77 29.08 -4.72
CA THR A 145 16.42 29.67 -5.91
C THR A 145 17.77 30.31 -5.64
N THR A 146 18.01 30.79 -4.42
CA THR A 146 19.25 31.48 -4.04
C THR A 146 20.37 30.52 -3.62
N LEU A 147 20.04 29.27 -3.28
CA LEU A 147 21.01 28.22 -2.90
C LEU A 147 21.88 27.68 -4.06
N LYS A 148 21.84 28.32 -5.24
CA LYS A 148 22.51 27.85 -6.47
C LYS A 148 24.03 28.01 -6.47
N GLU A 149 24.59 28.89 -5.65
CA GLU A 149 26.02 29.23 -5.70
C GLU A 149 26.87 28.15 -5.03
N GLY A 150 27.31 27.17 -5.83
CA GLY A 150 28.37 26.20 -5.48
C GLY A 150 27.95 24.75 -5.21
N LYS A 151 26.65 24.40 -5.24
CA LYS A 151 26.13 23.09 -4.76
C LYS A 151 25.10 22.39 -5.66
N GLY A 152 24.98 22.82 -6.93
CA GLY A 152 24.00 22.29 -7.90
C GLY A 152 22.66 23.05 -7.92
N ASP A 153 21.83 22.84 -8.94
CA ASP A 153 20.52 23.50 -9.01
C ASP A 153 19.54 22.82 -8.04
N GLN A 154 19.23 23.51 -6.94
CA GLN A 154 18.38 22.94 -5.90
C GLN A 154 16.97 22.61 -6.36
N ARG A 155 16.53 23.16 -7.49
CA ARG A 155 15.23 22.91 -8.12
C ARG A 155 15.17 21.59 -8.88
N SER A 156 16.26 20.83 -8.94
CA SER A 156 16.32 19.55 -9.63
C SER A 156 15.33 18.53 -9.08
N ILE A 157 14.80 17.67 -9.95
CA ILE A 157 13.84 16.63 -9.54
C ILE A 157 14.44 15.63 -8.53
N VAL A 158 15.78 15.45 -8.48
CA VAL A 158 16.46 14.66 -7.45
C VAL A 158 16.29 15.21 -6.03
N ASN A 159 15.82 16.45 -5.88
CA ASN A 159 15.48 17.04 -4.58
C ASN A 159 13.99 17.06 -4.28
N TRP A 160 13.14 16.66 -5.23
CA TRP A 160 11.69 16.62 -5.03
C TRP A 160 11.24 15.29 -4.40
N ARG A 161 10.31 15.36 -3.45
CA ARG A 161 9.74 14.20 -2.75
C ARG A 161 8.25 14.10 -3.05
N PRO A 162 7.83 13.51 -4.18
CA PRO A 162 6.42 13.34 -4.47
C PRO A 162 5.75 12.43 -3.44
N LEU A 163 4.50 12.75 -3.08
CA LEU A 163 3.64 11.77 -2.42
C LEU A 163 3.43 10.62 -3.41
N THR A 164 3.91 9.44 -3.03
CA THR A 164 3.96 8.28 -3.90
C THR A 164 2.98 7.22 -3.43
N VAL A 165 2.08 6.81 -4.33
CA VAL A 165 1.10 5.77 -4.07
C VAL A 165 1.61 4.44 -4.59
N ARG A 166 1.58 3.44 -3.73
CA ARG A 166 1.79 2.05 -4.13
C ARG A 166 0.47 1.37 -4.43
N LEU A 167 0.50 0.34 -5.28
CA LEU A 167 -0.69 -0.40 -5.72
C LEU A 167 -1.74 0.55 -6.27
N THR A 168 -1.38 1.30 -7.31
CA THR A 168 -2.25 2.30 -7.93
C THR A 168 -3.65 1.72 -8.20
N GLY A 169 -4.69 2.40 -7.71
CA GLY A 169 -6.09 1.98 -7.82
C GLY A 169 -6.57 0.94 -6.79
N TYR A 170 -5.72 0.49 -5.87
CA TYR A 170 -6.12 -0.48 -4.84
C TYR A 170 -6.84 0.20 -3.68
N LEU A 171 -8.05 -0.27 -3.35
CA LEU A 171 -8.86 0.29 -2.26
C LEU A 171 -8.68 -0.42 -0.91
N GLY A 172 -7.93 -1.52 -0.86
CA GLY A 172 -7.88 -2.40 0.31
C GLY A 172 -9.10 -3.32 0.41
N GLY A 173 -9.09 -4.18 1.44
CA GLY A 173 -10.22 -5.04 1.82
C GLY A 173 -10.96 -4.47 3.02
N VAL A 174 -12.08 -5.11 3.38
CA VAL A 174 -12.96 -4.64 4.47
C VAL A 174 -12.25 -4.67 5.84
N ASN A 175 -11.27 -5.55 6.02
CA ASN A 175 -10.59 -5.78 7.31
C ASN A 175 -9.09 -5.51 7.26
N GLY A 176 -8.65 -4.61 6.37
CA GLY A 176 -7.25 -4.24 6.21
C GLY A 176 -6.80 -4.40 4.77
N ILE A 177 -5.50 -4.59 4.57
CA ILE A 177 -4.92 -4.55 3.24
C ILE A 177 -5.15 -5.85 2.44
N SER A 178 -5.43 -6.98 3.09
CA SER A 178 -5.70 -8.26 2.40
C SER A 178 -7.14 -8.39 1.91
N ASP A 179 -7.37 -9.28 0.95
CA ASP A 179 -8.67 -9.56 0.34
C ASP A 179 -9.35 -8.30 -0.21
N GLY A 180 -8.55 -7.41 -0.77
CA GLY A 180 -9.02 -6.13 -1.29
C GLY A 180 -9.21 -6.10 -2.79
N VAL A 181 -9.61 -4.92 -3.28
CA VAL A 181 -10.11 -4.73 -4.64
C VAL A 181 -9.40 -3.57 -5.31
N PHE A 182 -9.18 -3.70 -6.62
CA PHE A 182 -8.82 -2.59 -7.49
C PHE A 182 -10.06 -1.89 -8.04
N ASP A 183 -10.10 -0.57 -7.89
CA ASP A 183 -11.01 0.34 -8.59
C ASP A 183 -10.14 1.50 -9.08
N MET A 184 -9.71 1.39 -10.34
CA MET A 184 -8.74 2.34 -10.91
C MET A 184 -9.31 3.76 -10.92
N ALA A 185 -10.57 3.91 -11.32
CA ALA A 185 -11.23 5.22 -11.39
C ALA A 185 -11.33 5.89 -10.02
N SER A 186 -11.90 5.19 -9.04
CA SER A 186 -12.07 5.76 -7.69
C SER A 186 -10.73 5.94 -6.97
N GLY A 187 -9.85 4.94 -7.04
CA GLY A 187 -8.59 4.93 -6.32
C GLY A 187 -7.60 5.97 -6.83
N VAL A 188 -7.48 6.12 -8.15
CA VAL A 188 -6.63 7.17 -8.77
C VAL A 188 -7.17 8.56 -8.48
N ASP A 189 -8.48 8.79 -8.66
CA ASP A 189 -9.10 10.08 -8.38
C ASP A 189 -8.86 10.52 -6.92
N LYS A 190 -9.10 9.61 -5.97
CA LYS A 190 -8.84 9.84 -4.54
C LYS A 190 -7.37 10.13 -4.27
N ALA A 191 -6.45 9.35 -4.83
CA ALA A 191 -5.01 9.57 -4.67
C ALA A 191 -4.56 10.94 -5.20
N LEU A 192 -5.02 11.33 -6.40
CA LEU A 192 -4.71 12.62 -7.00
C LEU A 192 -5.24 13.79 -6.16
N ARG A 193 -6.46 13.66 -5.60
CA ARG A 193 -7.06 14.65 -4.69
C ARG A 193 -6.28 14.79 -3.39
N LEU A 194 -5.70 13.71 -2.88
CA LEU A 194 -4.82 13.76 -1.71
C LEU A 194 -3.43 14.34 -2.02
N GLY A 195 -3.11 14.59 -3.30
CA GLY A 195 -1.85 15.20 -3.72
C GLY A 195 -0.81 14.24 -4.27
N ALA A 196 -1.17 12.99 -4.55
CA ALA A 196 -0.25 12.04 -5.13
C ALA A 196 0.29 12.54 -6.48
N ARG A 197 1.61 12.51 -6.65
CA ARG A 197 2.28 12.87 -7.91
C ARG A 197 3.23 11.78 -8.40
N ALA A 198 3.24 10.64 -7.73
CA ALA A 198 3.94 9.45 -8.19
C ALA A 198 3.08 8.22 -7.95
N PHE A 199 3.02 7.34 -8.94
CA PHE A 199 2.18 6.16 -8.96
C PHE A 199 3.01 4.92 -9.29
N VAL A 200 3.04 3.96 -8.38
CA VAL A 200 3.70 2.67 -8.59
C VAL A 200 2.66 1.66 -9.05
N PHE A 201 2.89 1.11 -10.24
CA PHE A 201 2.16 -0.02 -10.78
C PHE A 201 3.01 -1.27 -10.51
N ASP A 202 2.62 -2.09 -9.52
CA ASP A 202 3.22 -3.40 -9.28
C ASP A 202 2.71 -4.37 -10.36
N ILE A 203 3.44 -4.42 -11.48
CA ILE A 203 3.07 -5.17 -12.68
C ILE A 203 3.54 -6.62 -12.57
N ASP A 204 2.61 -7.53 -12.81
CA ASP A 204 2.83 -8.97 -12.85
C ASP A 204 1.89 -9.60 -13.90
N TYR A 205 1.84 -10.92 -13.98
CA TYR A 205 0.88 -11.67 -14.79
C TYR A 205 0.28 -12.84 -14.01
N LEU A 206 -0.84 -13.35 -14.50
CA LEU A 206 -1.38 -14.64 -14.05
C LEU A 206 -0.78 -15.74 -14.91
N ASP A 207 -0.39 -16.87 -14.32
CA ASP A 207 0.32 -17.94 -15.05
C ASP A 207 -0.53 -18.53 -16.19
N VAL A 208 -1.86 -18.43 -16.10
CA VAL A 208 -2.82 -18.81 -17.16
C VAL A 208 -2.86 -17.83 -18.34
N ALA A 209 -2.41 -16.59 -18.15
CA ALA A 209 -2.40 -15.52 -19.13
C ALA A 209 -1.09 -14.70 -19.06
N PRO A 210 0.07 -15.31 -19.35
CA PRO A 210 1.39 -14.70 -19.13
C PRO A 210 1.68 -13.49 -20.01
N CYS A 211 0.94 -13.32 -21.11
CA CYS A 211 1.09 -12.19 -22.03
C CYS A 211 0.23 -10.98 -21.64
N GLU A 212 -0.61 -11.10 -20.61
CA GLU A 212 -1.49 -10.05 -20.13
C GLU A 212 -0.90 -9.41 -18.86
N PRO A 213 -0.18 -8.28 -19.00
CA PRO A 213 0.32 -7.55 -17.84
C PRO A 213 -0.84 -6.99 -17.03
N ARG A 214 -0.79 -7.20 -15.72
CA ARG A 214 -1.83 -6.75 -14.77
C ARG A 214 -1.18 -6.11 -13.55
N VAL A 215 -1.93 -5.24 -12.88
CA VAL A 215 -1.55 -4.80 -11.53
C VAL A 215 -2.04 -5.84 -10.54
N ILE A 216 -1.13 -6.43 -9.77
CA ILE A 216 -1.46 -7.49 -8.83
C ILE A 216 -0.84 -7.17 -7.48
N PHE A 217 -1.66 -7.17 -6.43
CA PHE A 217 -1.12 -7.16 -5.08
C PHE A 217 -0.75 -8.60 -4.68
N ARG A 218 0.56 -8.87 -4.59
CA ARG A 218 1.12 -10.03 -3.91
C ARG A 218 1.85 -9.62 -2.64
N ASP A 219 1.75 -10.44 -1.60
CA ASP A 219 2.59 -10.29 -0.42
C ASP A 219 4.04 -10.77 -0.67
N ASP A 220 4.89 -10.63 0.34
CA ASP A 220 6.29 -11.10 0.30
C ASP A 220 6.44 -12.61 0.10
N ARG A 221 5.36 -13.40 0.28
CA ARG A 221 5.34 -14.85 0.03
C ARG A 221 4.88 -15.17 -1.40
N GLY A 222 4.61 -14.15 -2.22
CA GLY A 222 4.10 -14.30 -3.58
C GLY A 222 2.61 -14.64 -3.65
N ILE A 223 1.89 -14.61 -2.53
CA ILE A 223 0.46 -14.93 -2.49
C ILE A 223 -0.31 -13.69 -2.93
N MET A 224 -1.22 -13.87 -3.90
CA MET A 224 -2.12 -12.80 -4.34
C MET A 224 -3.08 -12.45 -3.20
N ARG A 225 -3.06 -11.19 -2.77
CA ARG A 225 -3.89 -10.64 -1.70
C ARG A 225 -5.07 -9.83 -2.21
N SER A 226 -5.03 -9.38 -3.47
CA SER A 226 -6.20 -8.80 -4.11
C SER A 226 -7.18 -9.88 -4.58
N LEU A 227 -8.47 -9.60 -4.52
CA LEU A 227 -9.53 -10.50 -4.99
C LEU A 227 -9.58 -10.55 -6.52
N HIS A 228 -9.15 -9.49 -7.19
CA HIS A 228 -9.01 -9.43 -8.64
C HIS A 228 -7.74 -8.66 -9.02
N THR A 229 -7.50 -8.53 -10.31
CA THR A 229 -6.35 -7.80 -10.85
C THR A 229 -6.77 -6.41 -11.33
N GLY A 230 -5.89 -5.42 -11.16
CA GLY A 230 -6.06 -4.11 -11.74
C GLY A 230 -5.63 -4.03 -13.21
N SER A 231 -6.24 -3.12 -13.96
CA SER A 231 -5.87 -2.78 -15.35
C SER A 231 -4.85 -1.63 -15.35
N ILE A 232 -3.73 -1.81 -16.04
CA ILE A 232 -2.75 -0.73 -16.23
C ILE A 232 -3.40 0.38 -17.05
N LYS A 233 -4.09 0.01 -18.14
CA LYS A 233 -4.75 0.95 -19.04
C LYS A 233 -5.75 1.84 -18.29
N ASP A 234 -6.64 1.25 -17.51
CA ASP A 234 -7.70 2.01 -16.82
C ASP A 234 -7.08 2.98 -15.80
N GLY A 235 -6.03 2.56 -15.08
CA GLY A 235 -5.31 3.44 -14.17
C GLY A 235 -4.60 4.59 -14.89
N ILE A 236 -4.04 4.32 -16.08
CA ILE A 236 -3.34 5.32 -16.90
C ILE A 236 -4.32 6.30 -17.53
N ASP A 237 -5.46 5.83 -18.07
CA ASP A 237 -6.52 6.67 -18.62
C ASP A 237 -7.00 7.67 -17.56
N GLU A 238 -7.27 7.19 -16.34
CA GLU A 238 -7.73 8.00 -15.22
C GLU A 238 -6.68 9.02 -14.75
N ILE A 239 -5.39 8.64 -14.72
CA ILE A 239 -4.31 9.57 -14.42
C ILE A 239 -4.21 10.65 -15.51
N ALA A 240 -4.26 10.25 -16.79
CA ALA A 240 -4.17 11.16 -17.93
C ALA A 240 -5.27 12.21 -17.91
N GLU A 241 -6.50 11.76 -17.62
CA GLU A 241 -7.67 12.62 -17.56
C GLU A 241 -7.61 13.61 -16.39
N LYS A 242 -7.14 13.18 -15.22
CA LYS A 242 -7.35 13.95 -13.96
C LYS A 242 -6.12 14.63 -13.40
N ALA A 243 -4.90 14.21 -13.76
CA ALA A 243 -3.66 14.66 -13.10
C ALA A 243 -3.43 16.18 -13.14
N PHE A 244 -3.79 16.82 -14.26
CA PHE A 244 -3.54 18.24 -14.51
C PHE A 244 -4.81 19.10 -14.55
N VAL A 245 -5.99 18.48 -14.37
CA VAL A 245 -7.28 19.19 -14.33
C VAL A 245 -7.39 19.96 -13.02
N GLY A 246 -7.82 21.21 -13.10
CA GLY A 246 -8.01 22.06 -11.92
C GLY A 246 -9.21 21.60 -11.10
N ASN A 247 -8.96 20.98 -9.94
CA ASN A 247 -10.00 20.74 -8.95
C ASN A 247 -10.30 22.05 -8.21
N GLY A 248 -11.50 22.60 -8.37
CA GLY A 248 -11.90 23.85 -7.68
C GLY A 248 -11.12 25.10 -8.13
N GLY A 249 -10.63 25.12 -9.38
CA GLY A 249 -10.00 26.30 -9.99
C GLY A 249 -8.47 26.38 -9.88
N ASN A 250 -7.81 25.45 -9.18
CA ASN A 250 -6.35 25.41 -9.08
C ASN A 250 -5.78 24.21 -9.85
N ALA A 251 -5.31 24.44 -11.08
CA ALA A 251 -4.56 23.43 -11.81
C ALA A 251 -3.24 23.12 -11.11
N ASN A 252 -2.90 21.84 -10.97
CA ASN A 252 -1.58 21.43 -10.49
C ASN A 252 -0.63 21.27 -11.69
N TYR A 253 0.54 21.90 -11.62
CA TYR A 253 1.53 21.93 -12.69
C TYR A 253 2.72 21.01 -12.44
N ASP A 254 2.74 20.30 -11.30
CA ASP A 254 3.84 19.39 -10.97
C ASP A 254 3.85 18.21 -11.94
N PRO A 255 5.02 17.71 -12.37
CA PRO A 255 5.08 16.48 -13.16
C PRO A 255 4.45 15.31 -12.40
N VAL A 256 4.03 14.28 -13.13
CA VAL A 256 3.57 13.02 -12.53
C VAL A 256 4.52 11.89 -12.91
N LEU A 257 5.04 11.19 -11.90
CA LEU A 257 5.88 10.01 -12.08
C LEU A 257 5.00 8.76 -12.21
N ILE A 258 5.18 8.00 -13.29
CA ILE A 258 4.59 6.68 -13.50
C ILE A 258 5.69 5.65 -13.36
N ILE A 259 5.67 4.88 -12.28
CA ILE A 259 6.67 3.85 -11.98
C ILE A 259 6.07 2.50 -12.37
N LEU A 260 6.51 1.98 -13.52
CA LEU A 260 6.19 0.65 -14.01
C LEU A 260 7.13 -0.34 -13.33
N TYR A 261 6.71 -0.90 -12.20
CA TYR A 261 7.52 -1.80 -11.39
C TYR A 261 7.16 -3.25 -11.69
N LEU A 262 7.94 -3.90 -12.55
CA LEU A 262 7.73 -5.27 -12.96
C LEU A 262 8.23 -6.22 -11.87
N ARG A 263 7.31 -7.02 -11.32
CA ARG A 263 7.60 -8.06 -10.33
C ARG A 263 8.17 -9.32 -10.96
N ARG A 264 7.59 -9.72 -12.09
CA ARG A 264 8.00 -10.85 -12.94
C ARG A 264 7.82 -10.49 -14.41
N VAL A 265 8.54 -11.19 -15.28
CA VAL A 265 8.42 -11.11 -16.74
C VAL A 265 8.25 -12.53 -17.27
N PRO A 266 7.31 -12.79 -18.21
CA PRO A 266 7.10 -14.13 -18.71
C PRO A 266 8.34 -14.68 -19.44
N GLY A 267 8.49 -15.99 -19.36
CA GLY A 267 9.51 -16.73 -20.10
C GLY A 267 9.25 -16.73 -21.60
N GLY A 268 10.31 -16.93 -22.40
CA GLY A 268 10.20 -17.04 -23.86
C GLY A 268 10.10 -15.69 -24.59
N VAL A 269 10.79 -15.58 -25.72
CA VAL A 269 10.92 -14.32 -26.48
C VAL A 269 9.57 -13.78 -26.96
N LYS A 270 8.69 -14.65 -27.47
CA LYS A 270 7.38 -14.24 -28.02
C LYS A 270 6.42 -13.74 -26.94
N GLN A 271 6.27 -14.49 -25.84
CA GLN A 271 5.37 -14.10 -24.75
C GLN A 271 5.84 -12.81 -24.09
N ARG A 272 7.15 -12.68 -23.88
CA ARG A 272 7.77 -11.45 -23.39
C ARG A 272 7.52 -10.26 -24.32
N GLY A 273 7.69 -10.44 -25.63
CA GLY A 273 7.42 -9.38 -26.60
C GLY A 273 5.97 -8.88 -26.54
N GLU A 274 5.00 -9.80 -26.48
CA GLU A 274 3.58 -9.44 -26.37
C GLU A 274 3.25 -8.77 -25.03
N PHE A 275 3.82 -9.27 -23.94
CA PHE A 275 3.67 -8.68 -22.61
C PHE A 275 4.12 -7.22 -22.59
N PHE A 276 5.31 -6.91 -23.13
CA PHE A 276 5.79 -5.52 -23.18
C PHE A 276 5.01 -4.63 -24.14
N LYS A 277 4.56 -5.17 -25.27
CA LYS A 277 3.68 -4.46 -26.19
C LYS A 277 2.36 -4.08 -25.50
N ASN A 278 1.77 -4.98 -24.72
CA ASN A 278 0.53 -4.70 -23.98
C ASN A 278 0.72 -3.65 -22.88
N ILE A 279 1.89 -3.59 -22.23
CA ILE A 279 2.23 -2.47 -21.35
C ILE A 279 2.30 -1.17 -22.17
N ALA A 280 3.02 -1.15 -23.29
CA ALA A 280 3.20 0.05 -24.11
C ALA A 280 1.86 0.61 -24.63
N ILE A 281 0.96 -0.25 -25.11
CA ILE A 281 -0.40 0.14 -25.55
C ILE A 281 -1.21 0.74 -24.39
N SER A 282 -1.03 0.23 -23.18
CA SER A 282 -1.72 0.75 -21.99
C SER A 282 -1.30 2.18 -21.62
N LEU A 283 -0.19 2.68 -22.19
CA LEU A 283 0.33 4.03 -21.91
C LEU A 283 -0.20 5.11 -22.87
N ASP A 284 -0.96 4.74 -23.90
CA ASP A 284 -1.28 5.64 -25.02
C ASP A 284 -2.01 6.93 -24.60
N ALA A 285 -2.85 6.87 -23.55
CA ALA A 285 -3.55 8.04 -23.01
C ALA A 285 -2.60 9.13 -22.49
N LEU A 286 -1.35 8.79 -22.16
CA LEU A 286 -0.35 9.77 -21.73
C LEU A 286 0.28 10.56 -22.89
N SER A 287 0.00 10.21 -24.15
CA SER A 287 0.69 10.74 -25.34
C SER A 287 0.81 12.27 -25.36
N GLU A 288 -0.27 12.99 -25.04
CA GLU A 288 -0.33 14.45 -25.11
C GLU A 288 0.68 15.12 -24.17
N TYR A 289 0.83 14.56 -22.96
CA TYR A 289 1.65 15.11 -21.90
C TYR A 289 2.89 14.26 -21.61
N HIS A 290 3.22 13.28 -22.46
CA HIS A 290 4.46 12.52 -22.34
C HIS A 290 5.66 13.46 -22.43
N LEU A 291 6.69 13.21 -21.60
CA LEU A 291 7.89 14.05 -21.60
C LEU A 291 8.60 14.03 -22.95
N GLY A 292 8.72 12.85 -23.57
CA GLY A 292 9.22 12.65 -24.94
C GLY A 292 10.35 13.58 -25.39
N GLN A 293 10.12 14.31 -26.48
CA GLN A 293 11.03 15.35 -26.98
C GLN A 293 10.59 16.74 -26.47
N THR A 294 11.53 17.48 -25.87
CA THR A 294 11.33 18.88 -25.47
C THR A 294 12.54 19.74 -25.87
N ASP A 295 12.46 21.05 -25.64
CA ASP A 295 13.58 21.97 -25.79
C ASP A 295 14.76 21.64 -24.86
N ALA A 296 14.50 20.95 -23.74
CA ALA A 296 15.53 20.51 -22.80
C ALA A 296 16.28 19.25 -23.29
N GLY A 297 15.70 18.48 -24.21
CA GLY A 297 16.31 17.31 -24.81
C GLY A 297 15.33 16.21 -25.22
N ASN A 298 15.90 15.08 -25.67
CA ASN A 298 15.15 13.87 -26.00
C ASN A 298 15.17 12.90 -24.81
N PHE A 299 14.00 12.64 -24.23
CA PHE A 299 13.83 11.75 -23.09
C PHE A 299 13.22 10.39 -23.45
N HIS A 300 12.98 10.09 -24.74
CA HIS A 300 12.61 8.74 -25.16
C HIS A 300 13.76 7.76 -24.94
N ASN A 301 13.46 6.47 -24.73
CA ASN A 301 14.43 5.38 -24.62
C ASN A 301 15.53 5.65 -23.59
N CYS A 302 15.17 6.35 -22.51
CA CYS A 302 16.11 6.75 -21.45
C CYS A 302 17.34 7.56 -21.95
N ARG A 303 17.25 8.26 -23.09
CA ARG A 303 18.41 8.93 -23.71
C ARG A 303 19.00 10.08 -22.89
N SER A 304 18.18 10.75 -22.07
CA SER A 304 18.57 11.94 -21.32
C SER A 304 18.36 11.77 -19.81
N GLU A 305 18.57 10.56 -19.26
CA GLU A 305 18.41 10.27 -17.83
C GLU A 305 19.17 11.24 -16.93
N SER A 306 20.44 11.53 -17.24
CA SER A 306 21.23 12.50 -16.45
C SER A 306 20.51 13.85 -16.36
N LYS A 307 20.08 14.40 -17.50
CA LYS A 307 19.37 15.68 -17.55
C LYS A 307 18.03 15.60 -16.84
N LEU A 308 17.33 14.46 -16.94
CA LEU A 308 16.04 14.24 -16.28
C LEU A 308 16.17 14.55 -14.79
N PHE A 309 17.20 13.97 -14.14
CA PHE A 309 17.38 14.09 -12.70
C PHE A 309 18.07 15.37 -12.22
N THR A 310 18.88 16.01 -13.06
CA THR A 310 19.66 17.21 -12.67
C THR A 310 19.02 18.53 -13.10
N SER A 311 18.08 18.53 -14.04
CA SER A 311 17.43 19.78 -14.49
C SER A 311 16.30 20.21 -13.56
N PRO A 312 15.98 21.52 -13.48
CA PRO A 312 14.89 22.03 -12.68
C PRO A 312 13.55 21.34 -12.97
N ILE A 313 12.80 20.99 -11.92
CA ILE A 313 11.48 20.36 -12.02
C ILE A 313 10.49 21.19 -12.85
N ILE A 314 10.65 22.52 -12.85
CA ILE A 314 9.84 23.45 -13.64
C ILE A 314 9.93 23.21 -15.16
N ASN A 315 11.00 22.56 -15.64
CA ASN A 315 11.14 22.20 -17.05
C ASN A 315 10.19 21.05 -17.46
N TYR A 316 9.59 20.37 -16.48
CA TYR A 316 8.75 19.20 -16.66
C TYR A 316 7.29 19.46 -16.24
N GLN A 317 6.90 20.74 -16.19
CA GLN A 317 5.54 21.11 -15.82
C GLN A 317 4.50 20.43 -16.71
N LYS A 318 3.46 19.86 -16.10
CA LYS A 318 2.40 19.11 -16.79
C LYS A 318 2.93 17.99 -17.70
N LYS A 319 4.00 17.32 -17.29
CA LYS A 319 4.53 16.15 -18.01
C LYS A 319 4.40 14.87 -17.22
N PHE A 320 4.13 13.79 -17.94
CA PHE A 320 4.24 12.42 -17.44
C PHE A 320 5.68 11.93 -17.66
N ILE A 321 6.30 11.45 -16.57
CA ILE A 321 7.64 10.87 -16.57
C ILE A 321 7.51 9.39 -16.24
N ILE A 322 7.91 8.53 -17.16
CA ILE A 322 7.70 7.08 -17.04
C ILE A 322 9.03 6.41 -16.68
N LEU A 323 9.03 5.68 -15.57
CA LEU A 323 10.18 4.98 -15.02
C LEU A 323 9.91 3.47 -15.01
N THR A 324 10.94 2.65 -15.20
CA THR A 324 10.81 1.20 -15.07
C THR A 324 12.03 0.54 -14.46
N ASN A 325 11.85 -0.58 -13.76
CA ASN A 325 12.95 -1.40 -13.23
C ASN A 325 13.46 -2.46 -14.22
N TYR A 326 12.95 -2.47 -15.45
CA TYR A 326 13.38 -3.39 -16.51
C TYR A 326 14.29 -2.70 -17.52
N ASN A 327 15.33 -3.39 -17.99
CA ASN A 327 16.17 -2.89 -19.08
C ASN A 327 15.49 -3.07 -20.44
N THR A 328 14.92 -1.99 -20.97
CA THR A 328 14.17 -1.98 -22.23
C THR A 328 15.04 -1.86 -23.50
N ASN A 329 16.35 -1.62 -23.38
CA ASN A 329 17.23 -1.35 -24.53
C ASN A 329 17.29 -2.47 -25.56
N ASN A 330 17.09 -3.72 -25.10
CA ASN A 330 17.16 -4.90 -25.94
C ASN A 330 15.78 -5.34 -26.47
N LEU A 331 14.73 -4.52 -26.26
CA LEU A 331 13.43 -4.81 -26.83
C LEU A 331 13.46 -4.63 -28.36
N PRO A 332 12.85 -5.56 -29.11
CA PRO A 332 12.84 -5.50 -30.56
C PRO A 332 12.13 -4.23 -31.02
N SER A 333 12.72 -3.55 -32.01
CA SER A 333 12.08 -2.39 -32.62
C SER A 333 10.75 -2.78 -33.27
N THR A 334 9.74 -1.94 -33.09
CA THR A 334 8.42 -2.10 -33.68
C THR A 334 8.25 -1.12 -34.85
N ARG A 335 7.29 -1.40 -35.75
CA ARG A 335 6.97 -0.47 -36.86
C ARG A 335 6.42 0.85 -36.34
N GLN A 336 5.59 0.81 -35.31
CA GLN A 336 5.09 1.99 -34.61
C GLN A 336 5.86 2.17 -33.31
N PRO A 337 6.58 3.29 -33.10
CA PRO A 337 7.36 3.50 -31.88
C PRO A 337 6.55 3.33 -30.59
N LYS A 338 5.26 3.72 -30.60
CA LYS A 338 4.34 3.57 -29.47
C LYS A 338 4.08 2.12 -29.03
N ASP A 339 4.26 1.15 -29.93
CA ASP A 339 4.14 -0.27 -29.60
C ASP A 339 5.37 -0.81 -28.86
N ASN A 340 6.47 -0.05 -28.84
CA ASN A 340 7.69 -0.40 -28.13
C ASN A 340 7.68 0.27 -26.74
N LEU A 341 7.75 -0.53 -25.68
CA LEU A 341 7.81 0.00 -24.32
C LEU A 341 8.99 0.97 -24.13
N ASP A 342 10.15 0.71 -24.76
CA ASP A 342 11.35 1.55 -24.66
C ASP A 342 11.07 3.02 -25.08
N PHE A 343 10.20 3.22 -26.07
CA PHE A 343 9.79 4.56 -26.52
C PHE A 343 9.18 5.41 -25.41
N TRP A 344 8.43 4.78 -24.50
CA TRP A 344 7.74 5.45 -23.42
C TRP A 344 8.67 5.76 -22.24
N ILE A 345 9.69 4.95 -22.00
CA ILE A 345 10.52 5.04 -20.79
C ILE A 345 11.45 6.25 -20.82
N ASN A 346 11.42 7.04 -19.75
CA ASN A 346 12.28 8.19 -19.53
C ASN A 346 13.47 7.91 -18.60
N GLY A 347 13.37 6.91 -17.71
CA GLY A 347 14.48 6.49 -16.87
C GLY A 347 14.36 5.07 -16.32
N ARG A 348 15.50 4.47 -15.99
CA ARG A 348 15.62 3.10 -15.51
C ARG A 348 15.99 3.07 -14.04
N ILE A 349 15.33 2.17 -13.33
CA ILE A 349 15.51 1.96 -11.90
C ILE A 349 16.42 0.74 -11.72
N TYR A 350 17.55 0.96 -11.04
CA TYR A 350 18.50 -0.11 -10.71
C TYR A 350 18.46 -0.44 -9.23
N LEU A 351 19.01 -1.59 -8.84
CA LEU A 351 19.21 -1.93 -7.44
C LEU A 351 20.19 -0.94 -6.79
N ASP A 352 19.84 -0.49 -5.59
CA ASP A 352 20.80 0.17 -4.70
C ASP A 352 21.87 -0.83 -4.22
N ASN A 353 23.01 -0.29 -3.78
CA ASN A 353 24.15 -1.08 -3.28
C ASN A 353 23.80 -1.97 -2.07
N SER A 354 22.66 -1.71 -1.41
CA SER A 354 22.10 -2.55 -0.34
C SER A 354 21.70 -3.97 -0.78
N GLY A 355 21.62 -4.22 -2.09
CA GLY A 355 21.42 -5.54 -2.66
C GLY A 355 19.96 -5.93 -2.95
N LYS A 356 19.76 -7.14 -3.48
CA LYS A 356 18.45 -7.65 -3.86
C LYS A 356 17.65 -8.13 -2.64
N SER A 357 16.33 -7.96 -2.68
CA SER A 357 15.38 -8.47 -1.68
C SER A 357 14.17 -9.08 -2.39
N MET A 358 13.49 -10.04 -1.76
CA MET A 358 12.22 -10.57 -2.27
C MET A 358 11.16 -9.47 -2.43
N SER A 359 11.18 -8.47 -1.54
CA SER A 359 10.29 -7.31 -1.61
C SER A 359 10.51 -6.44 -2.86
N LEU A 360 11.63 -6.60 -3.57
CA LEU A 360 11.95 -5.92 -4.84
C LEU A 360 11.64 -6.78 -6.09
N GLY A 361 11.24 -8.03 -5.92
CA GLY A 361 10.98 -8.94 -7.03
C GLY A 361 12.23 -9.39 -7.78
N GLU A 362 12.04 -10.07 -8.92
CA GLU A 362 13.12 -10.75 -9.63
C GLU A 362 13.76 -9.91 -10.74
N VAL A 363 13.10 -8.84 -11.16
CA VAL A 363 13.39 -8.16 -12.44
C VAL A 363 14.48 -7.10 -12.34
N THR A 364 14.61 -6.42 -11.20
CA THR A 364 15.49 -5.27 -11.06
C THR A 364 16.97 -5.67 -11.13
N ASP A 365 17.69 -5.06 -12.06
CA ASP A 365 19.13 -5.29 -12.29
C ASP A 365 20.01 -4.38 -11.43
N VAL A 366 21.25 -4.80 -11.19
CA VAL A 366 22.30 -3.95 -10.61
C VAL A 366 22.71 -2.90 -11.65
N ALA A 367 23.03 -1.69 -11.17
CA ALA A 367 23.48 -0.61 -12.04
C ALA A 367 24.75 -1.00 -12.83
N PRO A 368 24.84 -0.68 -14.13
CA PRO A 368 26.08 -0.81 -14.87
C PRO A 368 27.13 0.18 -14.34
N THR A 369 28.42 -0.13 -14.55
CA THR A 369 29.52 0.76 -14.15
C THR A 369 29.59 2.04 -14.98
N SER A 370 29.16 1.97 -16.24
CA SER A 370 29.09 3.12 -17.15
C SER A 370 28.01 2.89 -18.22
N PRO A 371 27.10 3.86 -18.46
CA PRO A 371 26.90 5.09 -17.69
C PRO A 371 26.38 4.79 -16.26
N PRO A 372 26.62 5.68 -15.28
CA PRO A 372 26.14 5.47 -13.92
C PRO A 372 24.61 5.48 -13.86
N SER A 373 24.04 4.81 -12.85
CA SER A 373 22.63 4.90 -12.50
C SER A 373 22.27 6.30 -11.99
N TYR A 374 21.10 6.81 -12.39
CA TYR A 374 20.52 8.05 -11.87
C TYR A 374 19.31 7.81 -10.97
N ILE A 375 18.79 6.58 -10.94
CA ILE A 375 17.69 6.14 -10.07
C ILE A 375 18.04 4.78 -9.49
N GLU A 376 17.84 4.63 -8.19
CA GLU A 376 18.08 3.37 -7.50
C GLU A 376 16.94 3.04 -6.55
N VAL A 377 16.63 1.75 -6.42
CA VAL A 377 15.65 1.21 -5.49
C VAL A 377 16.33 0.32 -4.46
N GLY A 378 16.08 0.60 -3.19
CA GLY A 378 16.50 -0.23 -2.07
C GLY A 378 15.29 -0.81 -1.34
N ALA A 379 15.46 -2.00 -0.76
CA ALA A 379 14.42 -2.58 0.07
C ALA A 379 14.35 -1.83 1.40
N ILE A 380 13.14 -1.50 1.87
CA ILE A 380 12.97 -0.74 3.13
C ILE A 380 13.76 -1.36 4.28
N GLN A 381 13.67 -2.68 4.46
CA GLN A 381 14.31 -3.36 5.59
C GLN A 381 15.82 -3.17 5.60
N GLN A 382 16.44 -3.14 4.41
CA GLN A 382 17.88 -2.90 4.27
C GLN A 382 18.21 -1.42 4.53
N LEU A 383 17.42 -0.51 3.96
CA LEU A 383 17.63 0.93 4.15
C LEU A 383 17.47 1.33 5.61
N LEU A 384 16.47 0.80 6.32
CA LEU A 384 16.26 1.03 7.75
C LEU A 384 17.37 0.42 8.63
N ALA A 385 18.17 -0.51 8.09
CA ALA A 385 19.28 -1.11 8.80
C ALA A 385 20.61 -0.35 8.63
N ILE A 386 20.66 0.69 7.78
CA ILE A 386 21.87 1.50 7.56
C ILE A 386 22.29 2.19 8.85
N GLY A 387 23.44 1.77 9.38
CA GLY A 387 24.00 2.27 10.63
C GLY A 387 24.55 3.69 10.51
N PRO A 388 24.73 4.42 11.64
CA PRO A 388 25.25 5.79 11.64
C PRO A 388 26.56 5.99 10.87
N THR A 389 27.43 4.98 10.84
CA THR A 389 28.73 5.01 10.14
C THR A 389 28.59 5.00 8.61
N GLU A 390 27.49 4.46 8.08
CA GLU A 390 27.25 4.31 6.63
C GLU A 390 26.35 5.42 6.07
N GLN A 391 25.64 6.15 6.95
CA GLN A 391 24.69 7.20 6.57
C GLN A 391 25.33 8.29 5.71
N ALA A 392 26.54 8.75 6.02
CA ALA A 392 27.20 9.81 5.26
C ALA A 392 27.49 9.40 3.81
N ALA A 393 27.94 8.16 3.60
CA ALA A 393 28.19 7.63 2.26
C ALA A 393 26.88 7.44 1.48
N PHE A 394 25.83 6.95 2.13
CA PHE A 394 24.51 6.83 1.52
C PHE A 394 23.95 8.19 1.12
N GLN A 395 24.02 9.19 2.02
CA GLN A 395 23.56 10.56 1.76
C GLN A 395 24.27 11.17 0.55
N GLU A 396 25.59 11.00 0.45
CA GLU A 396 26.35 11.50 -0.70
C GLU A 396 25.88 10.86 -2.02
N SER A 397 25.58 9.56 -2.00
CA SER A 397 24.96 8.90 -3.16
C SER A 397 23.55 9.44 -3.46
N ALA A 398 22.74 9.70 -2.43
CA ALA A 398 21.38 10.21 -2.59
C ALA A 398 21.31 11.66 -3.10
N ARG A 399 22.42 12.45 -3.01
CA ARG A 399 22.52 13.80 -3.59
C ARG A 399 22.46 13.81 -5.11
N SER A 400 23.00 12.77 -5.73
CA SER A 400 23.17 12.69 -7.19
C SER A 400 22.23 11.68 -7.86
N LYS A 401 21.54 10.85 -7.06
CA LYS A 401 20.64 9.79 -7.54
C LYS A 401 19.28 9.87 -6.88
N PHE A 402 18.23 9.65 -7.65
CA PHE A 402 16.87 9.55 -7.14
C PHE A 402 16.68 8.18 -6.47
N LYS A 403 16.53 8.16 -5.15
CA LYS A 403 16.38 6.95 -4.35
C LYS A 403 14.91 6.63 -4.09
N ILE A 404 14.56 5.37 -4.27
CA ILE A 404 13.24 4.79 -3.96
C ILE A 404 13.41 3.76 -2.84
N ALA A 405 12.66 3.90 -1.74
CA ALA A 405 12.60 2.90 -0.67
C ALA A 405 11.34 2.05 -0.84
N LEU A 406 11.46 0.87 -1.43
CA LEU A 406 10.32 0.00 -1.74
C LEU A 406 10.22 -1.19 -0.77
N GLY A 407 9.04 -1.39 -0.19
CA GLY A 407 8.78 -2.46 0.79
C GLY A 407 8.03 -3.64 0.23
N SER A 408 7.38 -4.39 1.12
CA SER A 408 6.13 -5.09 0.78
C SER A 408 4.99 -4.08 0.70
N PRO A 409 3.93 -4.31 -0.10
CA PRO A 409 2.80 -3.38 -0.13
C PRO A 409 2.06 -3.24 1.20
N ASP A 410 2.13 -4.26 2.07
CA ASP A 410 1.55 -4.26 3.42
C ASP A 410 2.50 -3.75 4.52
N PHE A 411 3.65 -3.17 4.15
CA PHE A 411 4.61 -2.70 5.14
C PHE A 411 4.02 -1.55 5.99
N PRO A 412 3.90 -1.73 7.32
CA PRO A 412 3.31 -0.72 8.20
C PRO A 412 4.38 0.31 8.56
N TYR A 413 4.47 1.37 7.76
CA TYR A 413 5.38 2.48 8.06
C TYR A 413 5.00 3.15 9.38
N THR A 414 6.01 3.61 10.11
CA THR A 414 5.87 4.56 11.22
C THR A 414 6.43 5.93 10.81
N VAL A 415 6.00 7.00 11.49
CA VAL A 415 6.54 8.35 11.26
C VAL A 415 8.06 8.39 11.46
N ALA A 416 8.58 7.69 12.47
CA ALA A 416 10.01 7.62 12.73
C ALA A 416 10.79 6.98 11.57
N GLN A 417 10.26 5.89 10.99
CA GLN A 417 10.88 5.22 9.84
C GLN A 417 10.84 6.11 8.59
N VAL A 418 9.71 6.75 8.31
CA VAL A 418 9.59 7.67 7.16
C VAL A 418 10.49 8.89 7.35
N ASN A 419 10.57 9.45 8.56
CA ASN A 419 11.51 10.50 8.90
C ASN A 419 12.96 10.05 8.67
N PHE A 420 13.31 8.85 9.09
CA PHE A 420 14.65 8.31 8.88
C PHE A 420 14.97 8.16 7.39
N LEU A 421 14.08 7.56 6.61
CA LEU A 421 14.27 7.40 5.16
C LEU A 421 14.39 8.75 4.44
N LEU A 422 13.41 9.64 4.65
CA LEU A 422 13.37 10.92 3.96
C LEU A 422 14.44 11.89 4.50
N ASN A 423 14.50 12.11 5.81
CA ASN A 423 15.32 13.18 6.39
C ASN A 423 16.70 12.71 6.86
N THR A 424 16.88 11.48 7.30
CA THR A 424 18.22 10.99 7.69
C THR A 424 18.98 10.46 6.49
N LEU A 425 18.38 9.61 5.66
CA LEU A 425 19.06 9.03 4.49
C LEU A 425 18.97 9.90 3.23
N GLY A 426 17.97 10.77 3.14
CA GLY A 426 17.76 11.60 1.94
C GLY A 426 17.01 10.89 0.81
N VAL A 427 16.27 9.82 1.12
CA VAL A 427 15.44 9.11 0.14
C VAL A 427 14.35 10.04 -0.41
N GLN A 428 14.17 10.06 -1.72
CA GLN A 428 13.21 10.94 -2.39
C GLN A 428 11.80 10.34 -2.44
N CYS A 429 11.71 9.03 -2.65
CA CYS A 429 10.46 8.35 -2.93
C CYS A 429 10.23 7.19 -1.95
N VAL A 430 9.15 7.29 -1.18
CA VAL A 430 8.70 6.26 -0.23
C VAL A 430 7.25 5.93 -0.60
N PRO A 431 7.00 4.89 -1.40
CA PRO A 431 5.64 4.49 -1.78
C PRO A 431 4.84 3.98 -0.58
N VAL A 432 3.65 4.54 -0.36
CA VAL A 432 2.77 4.18 0.76
C VAL A 432 1.39 3.70 0.27
N ASP A 433 0.68 2.93 1.12
CA ASP A 433 -0.75 2.68 0.95
C ASP A 433 -1.54 3.91 1.42
N LEU A 434 -1.65 4.88 0.52
CA LEU A 434 -2.26 6.18 0.80
C LEU A 434 -3.72 6.07 1.23
N LEU A 435 -4.50 5.18 0.60
CA LEU A 435 -5.93 5.10 0.85
C LEU A 435 -6.23 4.45 2.19
N SER A 436 -5.52 3.38 2.57
CA SER A 436 -5.66 2.80 3.91
C SER A 436 -5.23 3.77 5.00
N LEU A 437 -4.14 4.52 4.79
CA LEU A 437 -3.77 5.60 5.72
C LEU A 437 -4.91 6.63 5.82
N SER A 438 -5.44 7.11 4.70
CA SER A 438 -6.50 8.12 4.70
C SER A 438 -7.78 7.75 5.46
N GLN A 439 -7.99 6.50 5.88
CA GLN A 439 -9.13 6.11 6.72
C GLN A 439 -8.99 6.57 8.19
N THR A 440 -7.77 6.83 8.66
CA THR A 440 -7.55 7.30 10.03
C THR A 440 -7.86 8.80 10.11
N LYS A 441 -8.78 9.19 10.99
CA LYS A 441 -9.21 10.61 11.14
C LYS A 441 -8.04 11.55 11.41
N ASP A 442 -7.02 11.11 12.14
CA ASP A 442 -5.82 11.89 12.41
C ASP A 442 -5.06 12.27 11.12
N TYR A 443 -5.05 11.38 10.13
CA TYR A 443 -4.33 11.57 8.86
C TYR A 443 -5.11 12.50 7.91
N ILE A 444 -6.44 12.35 7.88
CA ILE A 444 -7.33 13.29 7.17
C ILE A 444 -7.15 14.71 7.71
N ASN A 445 -7.14 14.87 9.03
CA ASN A 445 -7.06 16.18 9.66
C ASN A 445 -5.75 16.90 9.31
N THR A 446 -4.64 16.20 9.21
CA THR A 446 -3.36 16.81 8.80
C THR A 446 -3.36 17.25 7.33
N LEU A 447 -3.91 16.46 6.41
CA LEU A 447 -4.04 16.90 5.02
C LEU A 447 -4.98 18.11 4.89
N LYS A 448 -5.94 18.25 5.81
CA LYS A 448 -6.78 19.45 5.96
C LYS A 448 -6.07 20.64 6.63
N MET A 449 -4.90 20.47 7.25
CA MET A 449 -4.13 21.56 7.89
C MET A 449 -3.45 22.50 6.87
N LYS A 450 -4.22 23.02 5.90
CA LYS A 450 -3.84 24.10 5.00
C LYS A 450 -3.64 25.45 5.70
N SER A 451 -4.06 25.60 6.96
CA SER A 451 -4.11 26.89 7.65
C SER A 451 -2.72 27.45 7.98
N THR A 452 -1.70 26.60 8.12
CA THR A 452 -0.31 27.05 8.31
C THR A 452 0.40 27.07 6.97
N ARG A 453 0.63 28.27 6.45
CA ARG A 453 1.53 28.48 5.31
C ARG A 453 2.96 28.09 5.74
N PRO A 454 3.73 27.34 4.93
CA PRO A 454 5.12 27.08 5.24
C PRO A 454 5.87 28.42 5.27
N THR A 455 6.69 28.63 6.29
CA THR A 455 7.50 29.84 6.46
C THR A 455 9.00 29.52 6.47
N ARG A 456 9.36 28.27 6.74
CA ARG A 456 10.73 27.78 6.86
C ARG A 456 10.94 26.58 5.93
N LEU A 457 12.17 26.36 5.46
CA LEU A 457 12.52 25.19 4.64
C LEU A 457 12.19 23.86 5.33
N ASN A 458 12.30 23.81 6.66
CA ASN A 458 11.95 22.63 7.46
C ASN A 458 10.49 22.21 7.30
N ASP A 459 9.58 23.17 7.07
CA ASP A 459 8.16 22.91 6.86
C ASP A 459 7.92 22.12 5.55
N LEU A 460 8.88 22.14 4.62
CA LEU A 460 8.82 21.37 3.37
C LEU A 460 9.39 19.96 3.50
N ALA A 461 10.09 19.62 4.59
CA ALA A 461 10.81 18.35 4.73
C ALA A 461 10.38 17.51 5.93
N ASN A 462 9.90 18.15 6.99
CA ASN A 462 9.52 17.49 8.23
C ASN A 462 8.02 17.21 8.29
N ALA A 463 7.68 16.18 9.05
CA ALA A 463 6.30 15.92 9.44
C ALA A 463 5.76 17.11 10.23
N LEU A 464 4.61 17.64 9.83
CA LEU A 464 3.86 18.64 10.60
C LEU A 464 3.11 18.02 11.79
N ASN A 465 2.95 16.69 11.78
CA ASN A 465 2.29 15.95 12.86
C ASN A 465 3.10 14.66 13.17
N PRO A 466 3.58 14.48 14.41
CA PRO A 466 4.45 13.36 14.77
C PRO A 466 3.76 11.99 14.75
N LYS A 467 2.42 11.95 14.68
CA LYS A 467 1.65 10.71 14.56
C LYS A 467 1.30 10.37 13.12
N ASP A 468 1.43 11.33 12.20
CA ASP A 468 0.95 11.22 10.82
C ASP A 468 2.07 11.24 9.78
N ILE A 469 2.13 10.14 9.03
CA ILE A 469 3.06 9.93 7.93
C ILE A 469 2.74 10.83 6.75
N LEU A 470 1.46 11.09 6.43
CA LEU A 470 1.09 11.92 5.28
C LEU A 470 1.50 13.39 5.48
N SER A 471 1.77 13.79 6.72
CA SER A 471 2.18 15.15 7.06
C SER A 471 3.53 15.58 6.48
N PHE A 472 4.37 14.64 6.01
CA PHE A 472 5.60 14.95 5.28
C PHE A 472 5.36 15.60 3.92
N TRP A 473 4.16 15.43 3.34
CA TRP A 473 3.84 15.87 1.98
C TRP A 473 2.83 17.01 1.92
N THR A 474 2.36 17.53 3.06
CA THR A 474 1.36 18.61 3.14
C THR A 474 1.74 19.85 2.32
N HIS A 475 3.05 20.11 2.14
CA HIS A 475 3.56 21.26 1.40
C HIS A 475 4.36 20.90 0.14
N GLY A 476 4.15 19.70 -0.43
CA GLY A 476 4.86 19.28 -1.64
C GLY A 476 6.32 18.93 -1.36
N GLY A 477 6.51 17.91 -0.51
CA GLY A 477 7.77 17.47 0.10
C GLY A 477 9.05 17.78 -0.68
N TRP A 478 10.07 18.30 0.02
CA TRP A 478 11.33 18.73 -0.56
C TRP A 478 12.54 18.23 0.25
N SER A 479 13.53 17.69 -0.44
CA SER A 479 14.80 17.23 0.14
C SER A 479 15.81 18.38 0.14
N TRP A 480 15.95 19.07 1.26
CA TRP A 480 16.96 20.13 1.40
C TRP A 480 18.21 19.67 2.18
N ARG A 481 18.16 18.53 2.89
CA ARG A 481 19.30 18.01 3.66
C ARG A 481 20.45 17.46 2.79
N LEU A 482 20.18 17.30 1.50
CA LEU A 482 21.15 16.97 0.47
C LEU A 482 22.00 18.19 0.06
N VAL A 483 21.70 19.39 0.56
CA VAL A 483 22.55 20.58 0.42
C VAL A 483 23.62 20.56 1.51
N PRO A 484 24.92 20.55 1.18
CA PRO A 484 25.97 20.59 2.21
C PRO A 484 25.78 21.80 3.13
N GLU A 485 26.21 21.70 4.39
CA GLU A 485 26.27 22.82 5.34
C GLU A 485 26.80 24.08 4.63
N VAL A 486 25.97 25.10 4.50
CA VAL A 486 26.40 26.40 3.98
C VAL A 486 27.04 27.12 5.16
N GLN A 487 28.36 27.35 5.11
CA GLN A 487 29.02 28.28 6.03
C GLN A 487 28.30 29.63 5.91
N GLY A 488 27.73 30.11 7.03
CA GLY A 488 26.79 31.25 7.07
C GLY A 488 25.40 30.91 7.61
N PHE A 489 25.08 29.63 7.85
CA PHE A 489 23.80 29.18 8.44
C PHE A 489 23.77 29.11 9.97
N GLN A 490 24.78 29.61 10.69
CA GLN A 490 24.81 29.54 12.16
C GLN A 490 23.68 30.34 12.82
N ASP A 491 23.27 31.47 12.24
CA ASP A 491 22.14 32.27 12.76
C ASP A 491 20.77 31.57 12.65
N TYR A 492 20.69 30.45 11.94
CA TYR A 492 19.47 29.66 11.77
C TYR A 492 19.46 28.36 12.60
N LYS A 493 20.54 28.02 13.32
CA LYS A 493 20.55 26.90 14.27
C LYS A 493 19.65 27.14 15.49
N GLU A 494 19.36 28.40 15.83
CA GLU A 494 18.45 28.73 16.94
C GLU A 494 16.99 28.32 16.72
N GLY A 495 16.60 28.00 15.47
CA GLY A 495 15.30 27.42 15.14
C GLY A 495 15.32 25.91 14.85
N PHE A 496 16.50 25.28 14.90
CA PHE A 496 16.66 23.83 14.90
C PHE A 496 16.61 23.36 16.35
N GLU A 497 15.41 23.27 16.92
CA GLU A 497 15.20 22.11 17.78
C GLU A 497 15.43 20.91 16.88
N GLU A 498 16.59 20.26 17.06
CA GLU A 498 16.91 18.95 16.55
C GLU A 498 15.63 18.11 16.66
N ALA A 499 14.93 17.91 15.52
CA ALA A 499 13.56 17.39 15.48
C ALA A 499 13.42 16.32 16.55
N ALA A 500 12.66 16.63 17.62
CA ALA A 500 12.79 16.05 18.96
C ALA A 500 13.39 14.66 18.88
N LYS A 501 14.70 14.51 19.24
CA LYS A 501 15.52 13.29 19.01
C LYS A 501 14.63 12.09 18.78
N VAL A 502 14.29 11.85 17.51
CA VAL A 502 13.45 10.71 17.17
C VAL A 502 14.27 9.53 17.65
N PRO A 503 13.75 8.67 18.56
CA PRO A 503 14.52 7.56 19.07
C PRO A 503 15.17 6.87 17.88
N PRO A 504 16.49 6.59 17.93
CA PRO A 504 17.16 5.91 16.83
C PRO A 504 16.26 4.76 16.41
N ALA A 505 15.95 4.67 15.10
CA ALA A 505 15.16 3.57 14.58
C ALA A 505 15.76 2.31 15.18
N VAL A 506 15.00 1.64 16.04
CA VAL A 506 15.50 0.44 16.72
C VAL A 506 15.81 -0.50 15.57
N ALA A 507 17.10 -0.81 15.39
CA ALA A 507 17.53 -1.79 14.40
C ALA A 507 16.61 -2.98 14.59
N VAL A 508 15.99 -3.46 13.51
CA VAL A 508 15.13 -4.63 13.59
C VAL A 508 16.04 -5.81 13.97
N THR A 509 16.19 -6.05 15.27
CA THR A 509 17.06 -7.07 15.82
C THR A 509 16.51 -8.42 15.41
N GLY A 510 17.35 -9.23 14.77
CA GLY A 510 16.96 -10.55 14.26
C GLY A 510 16.87 -10.67 12.74
N TYR A 511 17.03 -9.58 11.97
CA TYR A 511 17.25 -9.69 10.52
C TYR A 511 18.75 -9.85 10.21
N THR A 512 19.19 -11.08 10.02
CA THR A 512 20.40 -11.34 9.24
C THR A 512 20.03 -11.17 7.77
N ILE A 513 20.83 -10.39 7.03
CA ILE A 513 20.73 -10.34 5.56
C ILE A 513 20.87 -11.80 5.10
N PRO A 514 19.82 -12.43 4.53
CA PRO A 514 19.96 -13.79 4.07
C PRO A 514 21.03 -13.80 2.96
N PRO A 515 21.95 -14.78 2.96
CA PRO A 515 22.86 -14.94 1.84
C PRO A 515 22.04 -15.05 0.54
N PRO A 516 22.57 -14.57 -0.60
CA PRO A 516 21.85 -14.55 -1.87
C PRO A 516 21.21 -15.91 -2.13
N ILE A 517 19.87 -15.90 -2.23
CA ILE A 517 19.08 -17.12 -2.42
C ILE A 517 19.38 -17.63 -3.84
N ALA A 518 20.08 -18.76 -3.93
CA ALA A 518 20.16 -19.51 -5.18
C ALA A 518 18.73 -19.82 -5.64
N PRO A 519 18.37 -19.59 -6.92
CA PRO A 519 17.01 -19.72 -7.39
C PRO A 519 16.46 -21.11 -7.06
N LYS A 520 15.49 -21.17 -6.15
CA LYS A 520 14.79 -22.41 -5.84
C LYS A 520 13.93 -22.78 -7.04
N LYS A 521 13.98 -24.06 -7.43
CA LYS A 521 13.03 -24.67 -8.36
C LYS A 521 11.61 -24.27 -7.94
N PRO A 522 10.74 -23.80 -8.86
CA PRO A 522 9.39 -23.39 -8.51
C PRO A 522 8.65 -24.52 -7.81
N ALA A 523 7.89 -24.17 -6.77
CA ALA A 523 7.02 -25.13 -6.11
C ALA A 523 6.00 -25.68 -7.14
N PRO A 524 5.60 -26.96 -7.06
CA PRO A 524 4.53 -27.50 -7.88
C PRO A 524 3.27 -26.64 -7.70
N SER A 525 2.72 -26.10 -8.80
CA SER A 525 1.44 -25.40 -8.72
C SER A 525 0.29 -26.41 -8.71
N MET A 526 -0.72 -26.12 -7.90
CA MET A 526 -2.00 -26.82 -8.00
C MET A 526 -2.84 -26.14 -9.08
N ASN A 527 -3.36 -26.93 -10.03
CA ASN A 527 -4.35 -26.42 -10.97
C ASN A 527 -5.70 -26.20 -10.26
N SER A 528 -6.63 -25.52 -10.92
CA SER A 528 -7.99 -25.23 -10.41
C SER A 528 -8.85 -26.47 -10.12
N ASN A 529 -8.34 -27.68 -10.42
CA ASN A 529 -9.01 -28.96 -10.19
C ASN A 529 -8.33 -29.80 -9.09
N GLY A 530 -7.37 -29.24 -8.34
CA GLY A 530 -6.70 -29.92 -7.23
C GLY A 530 -5.69 -31.00 -7.64
N GLY A 531 -5.30 -31.06 -8.91
CA GLY A 531 -4.25 -31.96 -9.40
C GLY A 531 -2.86 -31.33 -9.29
N MET A 532 -1.89 -32.07 -8.75
CA MET A 532 -0.48 -31.68 -8.78
C MET A 532 0.05 -31.79 -10.22
N VAL A 533 0.57 -30.70 -10.77
CA VAL A 533 1.28 -30.71 -12.06
C VAL A 533 2.77 -30.51 -11.81
N ASN A 534 3.58 -31.51 -12.15
CA ASN A 534 5.03 -31.35 -12.16
C ASN A 534 5.41 -30.55 -13.42
N ILE A 535 5.85 -29.30 -13.23
CA ILE A 535 6.46 -28.50 -14.28
C ILE A 535 7.92 -28.96 -14.38
N ARG A 536 8.27 -29.63 -15.48
CA ARG A 536 9.66 -30.04 -15.79
C ARG A 536 10.47 -28.86 -16.31
#